data_AF-A0A838VB99-F1
#
_entry.id   AF-A0A838VB99-F1
#
_cell.length_a   1.000
_cell.length_b   1.000
_cell.length_c   1.000
_cell.angle_alpha   90.00
_cell.angle_beta   90.00
_cell.angle_gamma   90.00
#
_symmetry.space_group_name_H-M   'P 1'
#
loop_
_entity.id
_entity.type
_entity.pdbx_description
1 polymer ?
#
loop_
_entity_poly.entity_id
_entity_poly.type
_entity_poly.pdbx_seq_one_letter_code
_entity_poly.pdbx_strand_id
1 'polypeptide(L)'
;MSLGPRLDLRQSQSLVMTPQLQQAIKLLALSNVEIEAFIAEEVEKNPLLEGGAEEGEAATAPERAEDAADDELIAAGKGESDAPLDVDYGAETFHHDSASDSGGSVGNTGDEGIDFDSFACAEGSLCDHLNTQAGEVLSGAERAIALQIVDAIDDAGYLTVPPFEIAQRLGAPLGQVERVLAVVQTFDPTGVGARSLAECLALQAKEADRYDPCMKLLIDNLDLLALGRIAQLQRICQVDDEDMADMIRELRGYDPKPGLRFGGGVVQAVTPDVYVSRGAKGWRIEINSASLPRVLVDRRYYAELSAGAHDKASKAWLGEQLASANWLVKALDQRQRTIVKVATEIVKQQEGF
;
A
#
# COMPACT_ATOMS: atom_id res chain seq x y z
N MET A 1 -25.81 -35.66 65.43
CA MET A 1 -25.76 -34.94 64.13
C MET A 1 -25.11 -33.59 64.38
N SER A 2 -23.83 -33.44 64.03
CA SER A 2 -23.09 -32.19 64.20
C SER A 2 -23.28 -31.31 62.96
N LEU A 3 -24.09 -30.25 63.08
CA LEU A 3 -24.14 -29.17 62.10
C LEU A 3 -22.94 -28.24 62.32
N GLY A 4 -21.81 -28.56 61.69
CA GLY A 4 -20.70 -27.62 61.53
C GLY A 4 -20.90 -26.78 60.26
N PRO A 5 -20.66 -25.46 60.28
CA PRO A 5 -20.75 -24.62 59.09
C PRO A 5 -19.67 -25.06 58.08
N ARG A 6 -20.11 -25.51 56.90
CA ARG A 6 -19.24 -25.74 55.74
C ARG A 6 -18.97 -24.40 55.06
N LEU A 7 -17.72 -23.98 55.04
CA LEU A 7 -17.22 -22.88 54.21
C LEU A 7 -16.84 -23.46 52.84
N ASP A 8 -17.68 -23.25 51.83
CA ASP A 8 -17.33 -23.51 50.43
C ASP A 8 -16.66 -22.26 49.85
N LEU A 9 -15.35 -22.34 49.64
CA LEU A 9 -14.56 -21.26 49.04
C LEU A 9 -14.66 -21.38 47.51
N ARG A 10 -15.59 -20.63 46.90
CA ARG A 10 -15.70 -20.53 45.45
C ARG A 10 -14.75 -19.46 44.93
N GLN A 11 -13.64 -19.89 44.32
CA GLN A 11 -12.74 -19.01 43.58
C GLN A 11 -13.38 -18.66 42.23
N SER A 12 -13.99 -17.48 42.11
CA SER A 12 -14.40 -16.93 40.81
C SER A 12 -13.29 -16.03 40.28
N GLN A 13 -12.58 -16.46 39.23
CA GLN A 13 -11.72 -15.56 38.46
C GLN A 13 -12.62 -14.66 37.61
N SER A 14 -12.91 -13.45 38.08
CA SER A 14 -13.43 -12.40 37.22
C SER A 14 -12.26 -11.79 36.46
N LEU A 15 -12.27 -11.85 35.13
CA LEU A 15 -11.31 -11.12 34.31
C LEU A 15 -11.58 -9.61 34.49
N VAL A 16 -10.89 -8.99 35.45
CA VAL A 16 -10.96 -7.54 35.64
C VAL A 16 -10.25 -6.92 34.44
N MET A 17 -10.97 -6.18 33.59
CA MET A 17 -10.35 -5.40 32.53
C MET A 17 -9.45 -4.33 33.13
N THR A 18 -8.16 -4.60 33.21
CA THR A 18 -7.18 -3.58 33.54
C THR A 18 -7.03 -2.63 32.34
N PRO A 19 -6.72 -1.34 32.58
CA PRO A 19 -6.49 -0.38 31.50
C PRO A 19 -5.39 -0.84 30.54
N GLN A 20 -4.37 -1.54 31.06
CA GLN A 20 -3.31 -2.16 30.27
C GLN A 20 -3.84 -3.24 29.31
N LEU A 21 -4.77 -4.10 29.74
CA LEU A 21 -5.39 -5.09 28.86
C LEU A 21 -6.25 -4.44 27.76
N GLN A 22 -6.98 -3.37 28.09
CA GLN A 22 -7.75 -2.60 27.10
C GLN A 22 -6.84 -1.95 26.05
N GLN A 23 -5.72 -1.39 26.47
CA GLN A 23 -4.74 -0.79 25.57
C GLN A 23 -4.05 -1.86 24.70
N ALA A 24 -3.70 -3.02 25.25
CA ALA A 24 -3.12 -4.13 24.47
C ALA A 24 -4.10 -4.66 23.39
N ILE A 25 -5.39 -4.79 23.72
CA ILE A 25 -6.42 -5.17 22.75
C ILE A 25 -6.58 -4.09 21.68
N LYS A 26 -6.52 -2.81 22.06
CA LYS A 26 -6.56 -1.70 21.10
C LYS A 26 -5.38 -1.80 20.13
N LEU A 27 -4.16 -2.04 20.62
CA LEU A 27 -2.97 -2.22 19.78
C LEU A 27 -3.07 -3.40 18.80
N LEU A 28 -3.73 -4.50 19.20
CA LEU A 28 -3.99 -5.64 18.29
C LEU A 28 -4.92 -5.26 17.12
N ALA A 29 -5.89 -4.37 17.35
CA ALA A 29 -6.90 -4.01 16.36
C ALA A 29 -6.46 -2.90 15.40
N LEU A 30 -5.41 -2.14 15.73
CA LEU A 30 -4.89 -1.07 14.89
C LEU A 30 -4.11 -1.62 13.69
N SER A 31 -4.24 -0.92 12.56
CA SER A 31 -3.39 -1.12 11.37
C SER A 31 -1.95 -0.68 11.65
N ASN A 32 -0.98 -1.14 10.85
CA ASN A 32 0.42 -0.78 11.07
C ASN A 32 0.64 0.75 11.00
N VAL A 33 -0.03 1.44 10.08
CA VAL A 33 0.03 2.91 9.95
C VAL A 33 -0.47 3.60 11.22
N GLU A 34 -1.58 3.11 11.80
CA GLU A 34 -2.11 3.67 13.05
C GLU A 34 -1.22 3.35 14.25
N ILE A 35 -0.52 2.21 14.25
CA ILE A 35 0.43 1.85 15.32
C ILE A 35 1.68 2.70 15.23
N GLU A 36 2.20 2.99 14.04
CA GLU A 36 3.30 3.93 13.86
C GLU A 36 2.95 5.33 14.39
N ALA A 37 1.75 5.82 14.07
CA ALA A 37 1.25 7.08 14.61
C ALA A 37 1.12 7.03 16.15
N PHE A 38 0.62 5.93 16.71
CA PHE A 38 0.51 5.75 18.15
C PHE A 38 1.89 5.72 18.84
N ILE A 39 2.87 5.03 18.25
CA ILE A 39 4.23 4.98 18.76
C ILE A 39 4.87 6.37 18.71
N ALA A 40 4.68 7.13 17.64
CA ALA A 40 5.17 8.50 17.56
C ALA A 40 4.63 9.37 18.70
N GLU A 41 3.32 9.27 18.99
CA GLU A 41 2.70 9.98 20.12
C GLU A 41 3.27 9.55 21.48
N GLU A 42 3.54 8.25 21.67
CA GLU A 42 4.13 7.74 22.92
C GLU A 42 5.61 8.08 23.09
N VAL A 43 6.37 8.17 21.99
CA VAL A 43 7.76 8.66 21.98
C VAL A 43 7.83 10.14 22.39
N GLU A 44 6.87 10.97 21.94
CA GLU A 44 6.79 12.38 22.38
C GLU A 44 6.51 12.53 23.88
N LYS A 45 5.73 11.61 24.46
CA LYS A 45 5.39 11.62 25.90
C LYS A 45 6.49 11.03 26.76
N ASN A 46 7.25 10.06 26.26
CA ASN A 46 8.20 9.29 27.04
C ASN A 46 9.64 9.52 26.57
N PRO A 47 10.46 10.26 27.31
CA PRO A 47 11.84 10.54 26.90
C PRO A 47 12.77 9.32 26.98
N LEU A 48 12.29 8.17 27.50
CA LEU A 48 13.03 6.91 27.50
C LEU A 48 12.77 6.06 26.25
N LEU A 49 11.86 6.49 25.37
CA LEU A 49 11.53 5.77 24.14
C LEU A 49 12.23 6.40 22.95
N GLU A 50 12.83 5.56 22.12
CA GLU A 50 13.39 5.95 20.83
C GLU A 50 12.68 5.19 19.72
N GLY A 51 12.24 5.92 18.69
CA GLY A 51 11.71 5.35 17.46
C GLY A 51 12.85 4.70 16.68
N GLY A 52 12.77 3.39 16.42
CA GLY A 52 13.79 2.67 15.67
C GLY A 52 13.71 2.95 14.18
N ALA A 53 14.06 4.16 13.77
CA ALA A 53 14.08 4.60 12.37
C ALA A 53 15.50 4.97 11.94
N GLU A 54 16.45 4.05 12.05
CA GLU A 54 17.73 4.16 11.33
C GLU A 54 18.16 2.78 10.79
N GLU A 55 17.83 2.52 9.53
CA GLU A 55 18.67 1.66 8.68
C GLU A 55 19.97 2.42 8.41
N GLY A 56 20.98 2.21 9.24
CA GLY A 56 22.16 3.06 9.16
C GLY A 56 23.38 2.70 9.99
N GLU A 57 23.51 1.51 10.56
CA GLU A 57 24.83 0.96 10.91
C GLU A 57 24.73 -0.51 11.30
N ALA A 58 25.61 -1.34 10.75
CA ALA A 58 25.91 -2.64 11.29
C ALA A 58 26.55 -2.43 12.68
N ALA A 59 25.72 -2.23 13.70
CA ALA A 59 26.12 -2.32 15.08
C ALA A 59 26.59 -3.75 15.32
N THR A 60 27.92 -3.89 15.42
CA THR A 60 28.56 -5.02 16.07
C THR A 60 27.77 -5.39 17.32
N ALA A 61 27.32 -6.64 17.37
CA ALA A 61 26.63 -7.18 18.53
C ALA A 61 27.47 -6.90 19.78
N PRO A 62 26.95 -6.20 20.80
CA PRO A 62 27.63 -6.19 22.07
C PRO A 62 27.54 -7.62 22.61
N GLU A 63 28.70 -8.19 22.90
CA GLU A 63 28.84 -9.44 23.61
C GLU A 63 27.90 -9.47 24.81
N ARG A 64 27.29 -10.64 25.00
CA ARG A 64 26.47 -11.01 26.15
C ARG A 64 27.25 -10.77 27.43
N ALA A 65 27.15 -9.57 27.98
CA ALA A 65 27.66 -9.21 29.30
C ALA A 65 26.66 -9.73 30.35
N GLU A 66 26.94 -10.95 30.77
CA GLU A 66 26.74 -11.50 32.13
C GLU A 66 25.49 -11.08 32.91
N ASP A 67 24.60 -12.07 33.05
CA ASP A 67 23.45 -12.18 33.95
C ASP A 67 23.86 -12.06 35.44
N ALA A 68 24.23 -10.85 35.90
CA ALA A 68 24.57 -10.60 37.32
C ALA A 68 23.77 -9.46 37.98
N ALA A 69 23.02 -8.66 37.22
CA ALA A 69 22.25 -7.52 37.75
C ALA A 69 20.76 -7.82 38.00
N ASP A 70 20.27 -8.97 37.51
CA ASP A 70 18.85 -9.33 37.63
C ASP A 70 18.51 -9.92 39.02
N ASP A 71 19.49 -10.46 39.75
CA ASP A 71 19.30 -11.07 41.08
C ASP A 71 19.28 -10.05 42.24
N GLU A 72 19.93 -8.88 42.10
CA GLU A 72 19.95 -7.86 43.16
C GLU A 72 18.67 -7.01 43.23
N LEU A 73 17.97 -6.83 42.10
CA LEU A 73 16.73 -6.05 42.04
C LEU A 73 15.51 -6.82 42.59
N ILE A 74 15.54 -8.16 42.54
CA ILE A 74 14.51 -9.03 43.14
C ILE A 74 14.75 -9.17 44.66
N ALA A 75 16.01 -9.20 45.12
CA ALA A 75 16.37 -9.27 46.54
C ALA A 75 16.00 -8.01 47.36
N ALA A 76 15.85 -6.84 46.71
CA ALA A 76 15.53 -5.57 47.36
C ALA A 76 14.06 -5.39 47.81
N GLY A 77 13.21 -6.43 47.69
CA GLY A 77 11.95 -6.52 48.44
C GLY A 77 10.92 -5.43 48.14
N LYS A 78 10.82 -4.97 46.88
CA LYS A 78 9.79 -4.01 46.44
C LYS A 78 8.85 -4.57 45.37
N GLY A 79 8.56 -5.87 45.45
CA GLY A 79 7.51 -6.53 44.68
C GLY A 79 6.52 -7.23 45.61
N GLU A 80 5.62 -6.48 46.24
CA GLU A 80 4.43 -7.09 46.85
C GLU A 80 3.37 -7.30 45.77
N SER A 81 2.93 -8.56 45.67
CA SER A 81 1.79 -9.10 44.91
C SER A 81 1.83 -9.01 43.38
N ASP A 82 2.24 -10.09 42.71
CA ASP A 82 1.29 -11.04 42.12
C ASP A 82 1.98 -12.39 41.84
N ALA A 83 1.21 -13.47 41.86
CA ALA A 83 1.67 -14.86 41.94
C ALA A 83 2.53 -15.36 40.73
N PRO A 84 3.38 -16.39 40.92
CA PRO A 84 4.22 -16.94 39.87
C PRO A 84 3.39 -17.82 38.93
N LEU A 85 3.45 -17.55 37.63
CA LEU A 85 3.11 -18.54 36.62
C LEU A 85 4.36 -19.37 36.35
N ASP A 86 4.28 -20.67 36.66
CA ASP A 86 5.25 -21.69 36.30
C ASP A 86 5.58 -21.59 34.81
N VAL A 87 6.83 -21.22 34.50
CA VAL A 87 7.43 -21.42 33.19
C VAL A 87 8.58 -22.39 33.39
N ASP A 88 8.39 -23.61 32.91
CA ASP A 88 9.37 -24.69 32.91
C ASP A 88 10.55 -24.28 32.01
N TYR A 89 11.67 -23.91 32.63
CA TYR A 89 12.94 -23.56 31.97
C TYR A 89 13.76 -24.85 31.82
N GLY A 90 13.28 -25.78 31.00
CA GLY A 90 13.91 -27.09 30.81
C GLY A 90 13.68 -27.63 29.41
N ALA A 91 14.75 -27.62 28.61
CA ALA A 91 14.84 -28.08 27.21
C ALA A 91 14.22 -27.08 26.21
N GLU A 92 14.97 -26.46 25.30
CA GLU A 92 15.89 -27.08 24.35
C GLU A 92 17.00 -26.08 23.95
N THR A 93 18.25 -26.42 24.25
CA THR A 93 19.44 -25.82 23.63
C THR A 93 19.58 -26.37 22.22
N PHE A 94 18.94 -25.74 21.24
CA PHE A 94 19.27 -25.95 19.83
C PHE A 94 20.40 -25.00 19.40
N HIS A 95 21.56 -25.62 19.19
CA HIS A 95 22.72 -25.05 18.53
C HIS A 95 22.35 -24.49 17.15
N HIS A 96 22.68 -23.23 16.89
CA HIS A 96 22.83 -22.70 15.54
C HIS A 96 24.32 -22.44 15.30
N ASP A 97 25.04 -23.50 14.94
CA ASP A 97 26.30 -23.40 14.21
C ASP A 97 25.94 -22.96 12.78
N SER A 98 26.14 -21.68 12.46
CA SER A 98 26.24 -21.25 11.07
C SER A 98 27.71 -20.98 10.75
N ALA A 99 28.27 -21.88 9.96
CA ALA A 99 29.56 -21.72 9.31
C ALA A 99 29.43 -20.62 8.23
N SER A 100 29.79 -19.40 8.57
CA SER A 100 30.03 -18.34 7.60
C SER A 100 31.44 -17.78 7.77
N ASP A 101 32.44 -18.66 7.64
CA ASP A 101 33.79 -18.25 7.28
C ASP A 101 34.46 -19.36 6.45
N SER A 102 34.20 -19.36 5.15
CA SER A 102 35.13 -19.89 4.17
C SER A 102 34.80 -19.31 2.79
N GLY A 103 35.74 -18.53 2.26
CA GLY A 103 35.63 -17.91 0.94
C GLY A 103 35.55 -18.93 -0.20
N GLY A 104 34.90 -18.53 -1.29
CA GLY A 104 34.82 -19.30 -2.53
C GLY A 104 34.49 -18.41 -3.72
N SER A 105 35.51 -18.05 -4.49
CA SER A 105 35.41 -17.51 -5.83
C SER A 105 34.96 -18.61 -6.80
N VAL A 106 33.74 -18.52 -7.36
CA VAL A 106 33.29 -19.07 -8.66
C VAL A 106 31.97 -18.32 -8.95
N GLY A 107 31.78 -17.56 -10.02
CA GLY A 107 31.54 -18.08 -11.37
C GLY A 107 30.40 -17.29 -12.00
N ASN A 108 30.73 -16.52 -13.02
CA ASN A 108 29.80 -15.82 -13.91
C ASN A 108 28.92 -16.84 -14.67
N THR A 109 27.62 -16.87 -14.38
CA THR A 109 26.59 -17.42 -15.29
C THR A 109 25.35 -16.54 -15.19
N GLY A 110 24.96 -15.97 -16.33
CA GLY A 110 24.01 -14.88 -16.43
C GLY A 110 22.62 -15.20 -15.92
N ASP A 111 22.00 -14.17 -15.36
CA ASP A 111 20.58 -13.89 -15.49
C ASP A 111 20.41 -12.39 -15.23
N GLU A 112 19.43 -11.78 -15.90
CA GLU A 112 19.16 -10.35 -16.01
C GLU A 112 19.47 -9.56 -14.73
N GLY A 113 20.55 -8.78 -14.77
CA GLY A 113 20.74 -7.71 -13.80
C GLY A 113 19.53 -6.80 -13.89
N ILE A 114 18.89 -6.55 -12.75
CA ILE A 114 17.76 -5.62 -12.59
C ILE A 114 18.04 -4.39 -13.46
N ASP A 115 17.28 -4.25 -14.54
CA ASP A 115 17.48 -3.19 -15.51
C ASP A 115 17.12 -1.87 -14.84
N PHE A 116 18.13 -1.18 -14.32
CA PHE A 116 17.95 0.11 -13.67
C PHE A 116 17.38 1.16 -14.63
N ASP A 117 17.51 0.97 -15.95
CA ASP A 117 16.84 1.81 -16.96
C ASP A 117 15.32 1.56 -16.99
N SER A 118 14.84 0.33 -16.74
CA SER A 118 13.41 0.04 -16.62
C SER A 118 12.76 0.69 -15.40
N PHE A 119 13.53 1.03 -14.36
CA PHE A 119 13.02 1.74 -13.17
C PHE A 119 13.10 3.26 -13.33
N ALA A 120 14.03 3.76 -14.16
CA ALA A 120 14.16 5.17 -14.51
C ALA A 120 13.16 5.61 -15.59
N CYS A 121 12.69 4.68 -16.43
CA CYS A 121 11.63 4.88 -17.39
C CYS A 121 10.26 4.62 -16.75
N ALA A 122 9.84 5.49 -15.83
CA ALA A 122 8.41 5.68 -15.63
C ALA A 122 7.89 6.24 -16.96
N GLU A 123 7.31 5.39 -17.81
CA GLU A 123 6.54 5.83 -18.98
C GLU A 123 5.58 6.91 -18.47
N GLY A 124 5.80 8.15 -18.91
CA GLY A 124 5.07 9.31 -18.41
C GLY A 124 3.57 9.08 -18.56
N SER A 125 2.78 9.65 -17.64
CA SER A 125 1.34 9.55 -17.71
C SER A 125 0.82 10.03 -19.07
N LEU A 126 -0.37 9.59 -19.49
CA LEU A 126 -1.02 10.10 -20.70
C LEU A 126 -1.00 11.64 -20.74
N CYS A 127 -1.25 12.29 -19.60
CA CYS A 127 -1.18 13.74 -19.47
C CYS A 127 0.21 14.29 -19.77
N ASP A 128 1.28 13.67 -19.26
CA ASP A 128 2.66 14.10 -19.52
C ASP A 128 3.03 13.96 -21.01
N HIS A 129 2.59 12.87 -21.64
CA HIS A 129 2.81 12.63 -23.07
C HIS A 129 2.12 13.70 -23.92
N LEU A 130 0.84 13.97 -23.66
CA LEU A 130 0.06 14.99 -24.37
C LEU A 130 0.57 16.41 -24.10
N ASN A 131 1.02 16.70 -22.88
CA ASN A 131 1.59 17.99 -22.53
C ASN A 131 2.92 18.25 -23.25
N THR A 132 3.71 17.20 -23.46
CA THR A 132 4.94 17.27 -24.27
C THR A 132 4.60 17.61 -25.73
N GLN A 133 3.65 16.88 -26.34
CA GLN A 133 3.20 17.15 -27.70
C GLN A 133 2.56 18.54 -27.86
N ALA A 134 1.76 18.97 -26.89
CA ALA A 134 1.19 20.32 -26.85
C ALA A 134 2.28 21.40 -26.83
N GLY A 135 3.41 21.14 -26.16
CA GLY A 135 4.55 22.04 -26.12
C GLY A 135 5.29 22.21 -27.45
N GLU A 136 5.25 21.20 -28.32
CA GLU A 136 5.88 21.23 -29.64
C GLU A 136 5.02 21.94 -30.70
N VAL A 137 3.70 21.76 -30.64
CA VAL A 137 2.76 22.26 -31.65
C VAL A 137 2.18 23.64 -31.31
N LEU A 138 1.91 23.91 -30.04
CA LEU A 138 1.15 25.09 -29.61
C LEU A 138 2.02 26.07 -28.80
N SER A 139 1.69 27.36 -28.89
CA SER A 139 2.42 28.42 -28.18
C SER A 139 1.50 29.46 -27.55
N GLY A 140 1.99 30.13 -26.50
CA GLY A 140 1.29 31.22 -25.82
C GLY A 140 -0.06 30.82 -25.22
N ALA A 141 -1.11 31.56 -25.55
CA ALA A 141 -2.46 31.35 -25.02
C ALA A 141 -3.08 30.00 -25.45
N GLU A 142 -2.73 29.50 -26.64
CA GLU A 142 -3.24 28.20 -27.13
C GLU A 142 -2.67 27.04 -26.33
N ARG A 143 -1.40 27.14 -25.89
CA ARG A 143 -0.78 26.16 -25.00
C ARG A 143 -1.47 26.13 -23.63
N ALA A 144 -1.79 27.28 -23.06
CA ALA A 144 -2.51 27.33 -21.78
C ALA A 144 -3.90 26.66 -21.87
N ILE A 145 -4.60 26.84 -22.99
CA ILE A 145 -5.86 26.14 -23.27
C ILE A 145 -5.63 24.63 -23.43
N ALA A 146 -4.59 24.22 -24.14
CA ALA A 146 -4.27 22.80 -24.34
C ALA A 146 -3.96 22.08 -23.03
N LEU A 147 -3.16 22.68 -22.14
CA LEU A 147 -2.88 22.12 -20.81
C LEU A 147 -4.19 21.86 -20.03
N GLN A 148 -5.10 22.84 -20.04
CA GLN A 148 -6.39 22.69 -19.36
C GLN A 148 -7.30 21.64 -19.99
N ILE A 149 -7.20 21.44 -21.30
CA ILE A 149 -7.92 20.37 -22.00
C ILE A 149 -7.32 19.02 -21.64
N VAL A 150 -5.99 18.87 -21.68
CA VAL A 150 -5.27 17.64 -21.33
C VAL A 150 -5.58 17.21 -19.90
N ASP A 151 -5.57 18.14 -18.95
CA ASP A 151 -5.94 17.87 -17.56
C ASP A 151 -7.41 17.42 -17.38
N ALA A 152 -8.28 17.73 -18.34
CA ALA A 152 -9.69 17.32 -18.32
C ALA A 152 -9.93 15.96 -19.01
N ILE A 153 -8.89 15.33 -19.56
CA ILE A 153 -8.95 14.01 -20.18
C ILE A 153 -8.77 12.95 -19.08
N ASP A 154 -9.64 11.95 -19.08
CA ASP A 154 -9.56 10.79 -18.18
C ASP A 154 -8.49 9.78 -18.64
N ASP A 155 -8.12 8.84 -17.77
CA ASP A 155 -7.15 7.77 -18.07
C ASP A 155 -7.53 6.93 -19.31
N ALA A 156 -8.83 6.87 -19.64
CA ALA A 156 -9.32 6.19 -20.83
C ALA A 156 -9.14 7.00 -22.14
N GLY A 157 -8.76 8.28 -22.06
CA GLY A 157 -8.57 9.19 -23.20
C GLY A 157 -9.80 10.04 -23.56
N TYR A 158 -10.86 10.05 -22.74
CA TYR A 158 -12.09 10.82 -22.98
C TYR A 158 -12.09 12.17 -22.27
N LEU A 159 -12.64 13.18 -22.94
CA LEU A 159 -12.84 14.50 -22.34
C LEU A 159 -14.04 14.48 -21.38
N THR A 160 -13.77 14.67 -20.08
CA THR A 160 -14.81 14.64 -19.03
C THR A 160 -15.57 15.96 -18.91
N VAL A 161 -14.92 17.08 -19.23
CA VAL A 161 -15.45 18.43 -19.05
C VAL A 161 -15.86 19.04 -20.40
N PRO A 162 -17.07 19.61 -20.54
CA PRO A 162 -17.48 20.23 -21.79
C PRO A 162 -16.61 21.48 -22.11
N PRO A 163 -16.32 21.75 -23.40
CA PRO A 163 -15.42 22.84 -23.81
C PRO A 163 -15.90 24.24 -23.38
N PHE A 164 -17.21 24.41 -23.16
CA PHE A 164 -17.78 25.65 -22.64
C PHE A 164 -17.35 25.97 -21.20
N GLU A 165 -17.24 24.96 -20.33
CA GLU A 165 -16.76 25.17 -18.96
C GLU A 165 -15.27 25.51 -18.94
N ILE A 166 -14.47 24.88 -19.81
CA ILE A 166 -13.06 25.20 -20.01
C ILE A 166 -12.90 26.66 -20.46
N ALA A 167 -13.73 27.09 -21.42
CA ALA A 167 -13.75 28.47 -21.90
C ALA A 167 -14.09 29.48 -20.80
N GLN A 168 -15.08 29.18 -19.94
CA GLN A 168 -15.44 30.03 -18.81
C GLN A 168 -14.32 30.14 -17.77
N ARG A 169 -13.66 29.01 -17.42
CA ARG A 169 -12.57 29.00 -16.44
C ARG A 169 -11.36 29.82 -16.89
N LEU A 170 -11.03 29.76 -18.19
CA LEU A 170 -9.89 30.47 -18.76
C LEU A 170 -10.22 31.90 -19.21
N GLY A 171 -11.50 32.29 -19.26
CA GLY A 171 -11.94 33.56 -19.83
C GLY A 171 -11.67 33.67 -21.34
N ALA A 172 -11.57 32.55 -22.05
CA ALA A 172 -11.26 32.46 -23.47
C ALA A 172 -12.54 32.32 -24.32
N PRO A 173 -12.54 32.78 -25.58
CA PRO A 173 -13.68 32.57 -26.48
C PRO A 173 -13.82 31.08 -26.84
N LEU A 174 -15.06 30.58 -26.85
CA LEU A 174 -15.37 29.17 -27.12
C LEU A 174 -14.74 28.68 -28.45
N GLY A 175 -14.79 29.48 -29.51
CA GLY A 175 -14.21 29.11 -30.80
C GLY A 175 -12.69 28.92 -30.78
N GLN A 176 -11.97 29.55 -29.84
CA GLN A 176 -10.55 29.29 -29.66
C GLN A 176 -10.31 27.96 -28.93
N VAL A 177 -11.12 27.64 -27.91
CA VAL A 177 -11.05 26.36 -27.21
C VAL A 177 -11.38 25.20 -28.14
N GLU A 178 -12.42 25.32 -28.97
CA GLU A 178 -12.77 24.28 -29.95
C GLU A 178 -11.68 24.07 -31.01
N ARG A 179 -11.01 25.14 -31.44
CA ARG A 179 -9.86 25.04 -32.35
C ARG A 179 -8.69 24.31 -31.71
N VAL A 180 -8.35 24.65 -30.46
CA VAL A 180 -7.27 23.97 -29.73
C VAL A 180 -7.63 22.52 -29.47
N LEU A 181 -8.88 22.23 -29.09
CA LEU A 181 -9.38 20.86 -28.93
C LEU A 181 -9.23 20.05 -30.21
N ALA A 182 -9.56 20.63 -31.38
CA ALA A 182 -9.37 19.96 -32.66
C ALA A 182 -7.89 19.64 -32.96
N VAL A 183 -6.95 20.46 -32.48
CA VAL A 183 -5.51 20.15 -32.58
C VAL A 183 -5.13 19.04 -31.60
N VAL A 184 -5.59 19.11 -30.35
CA VAL A 184 -5.34 18.06 -29.34
C VAL A 184 -5.89 16.70 -29.81
N GLN A 185 -7.01 16.68 -30.53
CA GLN A 185 -7.58 15.45 -31.11
C GLN A 185 -6.74 14.82 -32.23
N THR A 186 -5.70 15.50 -32.73
CA THR A 186 -4.74 14.97 -33.72
C THR A 186 -3.47 14.42 -33.09
N PHE A 187 -3.36 14.46 -31.76
CA PHE A 187 -2.22 13.95 -31.01
C PHE A 187 -2.24 12.41 -30.94
N ASP A 188 -1.07 11.83 -30.67
CA ASP A 188 -0.91 10.39 -30.44
C ASP A 188 -1.08 10.11 -28.93
N PRO A 189 -1.97 9.21 -28.51
CA PRO A 189 -2.73 8.24 -29.30
C PRO A 189 -4.03 8.81 -29.91
N THR A 190 -4.38 8.34 -31.10
CA THR A 190 -5.53 8.89 -31.83
C THR A 190 -6.87 8.48 -31.23
N GLY A 191 -7.81 9.43 -31.25
CA GLY A 191 -9.08 9.33 -30.52
C GLY A 191 -9.03 9.93 -29.11
N VAL A 192 -7.89 10.44 -28.65
CA VAL A 192 -7.79 11.20 -27.39
C VAL A 192 -8.54 12.53 -27.48
N GLY A 193 -9.16 12.93 -26.37
CA GLY A 193 -9.94 14.16 -26.29
C GLY A 193 -11.31 14.07 -26.98
N ALA A 194 -11.77 12.83 -27.27
CA ALA A 194 -13.13 12.59 -27.73
C ALA A 194 -14.14 12.75 -26.58
N ARG A 195 -15.33 13.28 -26.88
CA ARG A 195 -16.43 13.43 -25.91
C ARG A 195 -17.32 12.19 -25.83
N SER A 196 -17.24 11.33 -26.85
CA SER A 196 -18.04 10.12 -26.96
C SER A 196 -17.27 9.04 -27.73
N LEU A 197 -17.68 7.78 -27.56
CA LEU A 197 -17.13 6.66 -28.33
C LEU A 197 -17.26 6.88 -29.84
N ALA A 198 -18.40 7.43 -30.29
CA ALA A 198 -18.61 7.75 -31.69
C ALA A 198 -17.60 8.77 -32.22
N GLU A 199 -17.31 9.82 -31.45
CA GLU A 199 -16.28 10.81 -31.81
C GLU A 199 -14.88 10.19 -31.81
N CYS A 200 -14.55 9.34 -30.83
CA CYS A 200 -13.27 8.62 -30.76
C CYS A 200 -13.04 7.75 -32.01
N LEU A 201 -14.00 6.90 -32.35
CA LEU A 201 -13.92 6.04 -33.53
C LEU A 201 -13.94 6.84 -34.84
N ALA A 202 -14.64 7.97 -34.89
CA ALA A 202 -14.63 8.86 -36.05
C ALA A 202 -13.27 9.53 -36.24
N LEU A 203 -12.56 9.89 -35.17
CA LEU A 203 -11.21 10.45 -35.25
C LEU A 203 -10.21 9.39 -35.76
N GLN A 204 -10.28 8.18 -35.23
CA GLN A 204 -9.42 7.07 -35.68
C GLN A 204 -9.70 6.68 -37.15
N ALA A 205 -10.97 6.63 -37.55
CA ALA A 205 -11.35 6.35 -38.94
C ALA A 205 -10.90 7.44 -39.93
N LYS A 206 -10.84 8.71 -39.49
CA LYS A 206 -10.32 9.82 -40.30
C LYS A 206 -8.82 9.74 -40.50
N GLU A 207 -8.08 9.34 -39.46
CA GLU A 207 -6.63 9.12 -39.57
C GLU A 207 -6.32 7.95 -40.50
N ALA A 208 -7.11 6.86 -40.42
CA ALA A 208 -6.98 5.72 -41.32
C ALA A 208 -7.41 5.99 -42.77
N ASP A 209 -7.88 7.20 -43.10
CA ASP A 209 -8.45 7.59 -44.41
C ASP A 209 -9.60 6.66 -44.85
N ARG A 210 -10.38 6.16 -43.89
CA ARG A 210 -11.52 5.23 -44.07
C ARG A 210 -12.84 5.80 -43.56
N TYR A 211 -12.91 7.12 -43.37
CA TYR A 211 -14.11 7.82 -42.93
C TYR A 211 -15.07 8.11 -44.09
N ASP A 212 -15.56 7.05 -44.73
CA ASP A 212 -16.53 7.12 -45.81
C ASP A 212 -17.93 7.49 -45.30
N PRO A 213 -18.85 8.00 -46.16
CA PRO A 213 -20.23 8.30 -45.77
C PRO A 213 -20.95 7.09 -45.12
N CYS A 214 -20.67 5.88 -45.60
CA CYS A 214 -21.20 4.64 -45.02
C CYS A 214 -20.65 4.40 -43.60
N MET A 215 -19.34 4.59 -43.41
CA MET A 215 -18.69 4.43 -42.10
C MET A 215 -19.20 5.46 -41.10
N LYS A 216 -19.40 6.70 -41.53
CA LYS A 216 -20.05 7.74 -40.72
C LYS A 216 -21.44 7.30 -40.25
N LEU A 217 -22.28 6.81 -41.15
CA LEU A 217 -23.63 6.33 -40.78
C LEU A 217 -23.58 5.16 -39.80
N LEU A 218 -22.59 4.28 -39.92
CA LEU A 218 -22.39 3.17 -38.99
C LEU A 218 -21.97 3.68 -37.59
N ILE A 219 -21.04 4.62 -37.52
CA ILE A 219 -20.58 5.24 -36.26
C ILE A 219 -21.68 6.07 -35.59
N ASP A 220 -22.54 6.74 -36.38
CA ASP A 220 -23.71 7.46 -35.85
C ASP A 220 -24.77 6.51 -35.26
N ASN A 221 -24.72 5.21 -35.57
CA ASN A 221 -25.71 4.19 -35.16
C ASN A 221 -25.08 3.00 -34.39
N LEU A 222 -24.05 3.25 -33.57
CA LEU A 222 -23.37 2.20 -32.79
C LEU A 222 -24.31 1.41 -31.85
N ASP A 223 -25.40 2.02 -31.38
CA ASP A 223 -26.39 1.34 -30.53
C ASP A 223 -27.05 0.15 -31.25
N LEU A 224 -27.31 0.29 -32.56
CA LEU A 224 -27.89 -0.79 -33.36
C LEU A 224 -26.88 -1.93 -33.57
N LEU A 225 -25.59 -1.59 -33.63
CA LEU A 225 -24.50 -2.56 -33.72
C LEU A 225 -24.37 -3.33 -32.40
N ALA A 226 -24.43 -2.65 -31.27
CA ALA A 226 -24.41 -3.27 -29.93
C ALA A 226 -25.59 -4.23 -29.71
N LEU A 227 -26.77 -3.91 -30.26
CA LEU A 227 -27.96 -4.77 -30.22
C LEU A 227 -27.95 -5.91 -31.27
N GLY A 228 -26.93 -6.00 -32.11
CA GLY A 228 -26.82 -7.02 -33.17
C GLY A 228 -27.80 -6.87 -34.33
N ARG A 229 -28.38 -5.68 -34.55
CA ARG A 229 -29.40 -5.43 -35.58
C ARG A 229 -28.79 -5.11 -36.95
N ILE A 230 -27.96 -6.02 -37.47
CA ILE A 230 -27.18 -5.82 -38.71
C ILE A 230 -28.09 -5.54 -39.93
N ALA A 231 -29.21 -6.25 -40.06
CA ALA A 231 -30.16 -6.06 -41.16
C ALA A 231 -30.80 -4.66 -41.19
N GLN A 232 -30.92 -4.01 -40.03
CA GLN A 232 -31.41 -2.63 -39.95
C GLN A 232 -30.32 -1.64 -40.36
N LEU A 233 -29.08 -1.86 -39.91
CA LEU A 233 -27.92 -1.06 -40.29
C LEU A 233 -27.63 -1.10 -41.79
N GLN A 234 -27.77 -2.27 -42.43
CA GLN A 234 -27.59 -2.40 -43.89
C GLN A 234 -28.55 -1.52 -44.68
N ARG A 235 -29.81 -1.43 -44.25
CA ARG A 235 -30.81 -0.56 -44.89
C ARG A 235 -30.49 0.93 -44.71
N ILE A 236 -29.93 1.29 -43.55
CA ILE A 236 -29.55 2.68 -43.24
C ILE A 236 -28.30 3.07 -44.04
N CYS A 237 -27.28 2.22 -44.03
CA CYS A 237 -25.99 2.48 -44.65
C CYS A 237 -25.99 2.20 -46.17
N GLN A 238 -27.02 1.53 -46.71
CA GLN A 238 -27.18 1.18 -48.13
C GLN A 238 -26.00 0.38 -48.70
N VAL A 239 -25.46 -0.53 -47.89
CA VAL A 239 -24.36 -1.44 -48.24
C VAL A 239 -24.84 -2.89 -48.25
N ASP A 240 -24.12 -3.74 -48.99
CA ASP A 240 -24.39 -5.17 -49.06
C ASP A 240 -23.82 -5.92 -47.84
N ASP A 241 -24.02 -7.25 -47.82
CA ASP A 241 -23.59 -8.10 -46.69
C ASP A 241 -22.05 -8.15 -46.56
N GLU A 242 -21.33 -8.13 -47.70
CA GLU A 242 -19.86 -8.18 -47.73
C GLU A 242 -19.26 -6.87 -47.23
N ASP A 243 -19.68 -5.72 -47.75
CA ASP A 243 -19.20 -4.41 -47.32
C ASP A 243 -19.50 -4.15 -45.84
N MET A 244 -20.69 -4.54 -45.36
CA MET A 244 -21.04 -4.41 -43.94
C MET A 244 -20.13 -5.25 -43.03
N ALA A 245 -19.84 -6.49 -43.43
CA ALA A 245 -18.94 -7.36 -42.66
C ALA A 245 -17.52 -6.79 -42.60
N ASP A 246 -17.05 -6.22 -43.70
CA ASP A 246 -15.73 -5.58 -43.80
C ASP A 246 -15.65 -4.31 -42.93
N MET A 247 -16.69 -3.47 -42.96
CA MET A 247 -16.78 -2.28 -42.11
C MET A 247 -16.77 -2.64 -40.61
N ILE A 248 -17.49 -3.69 -40.21
CA ILE A 248 -17.50 -4.15 -38.81
C ILE A 248 -16.14 -4.73 -38.40
N ARG A 249 -15.46 -5.44 -39.32
CA ARG A 249 -14.12 -5.97 -39.06
C ARG A 249 -13.12 -4.84 -38.82
N GLU A 250 -13.18 -3.79 -39.65
CA GLU A 250 -12.35 -2.59 -39.50
C GLU A 250 -12.61 -1.91 -38.15
N LEU A 251 -13.88 -1.68 -37.80
CA LEU A 251 -14.24 -1.00 -36.55
C LEU A 251 -13.79 -1.77 -35.31
N ARG A 252 -13.69 -3.09 -35.37
CA ARG A 252 -13.14 -3.91 -34.28
C ARG A 252 -11.63 -3.83 -34.13
N GLY A 253 -10.91 -3.33 -35.15
CA GLY A 253 -9.47 -3.10 -35.09
C GLY A 253 -9.10 -1.79 -34.38
N TYR A 254 -10.07 -0.88 -34.24
CA TYR A 254 -9.90 0.40 -33.56
C TYR A 254 -9.86 0.26 -32.03
N ASP A 255 -9.12 1.15 -31.36
CA ASP A 255 -8.94 1.12 -29.91
C ASP A 255 -9.97 2.05 -29.23
N PRO A 256 -10.98 1.52 -28.52
CA PRO A 256 -11.99 2.34 -27.87
C PRO A 256 -11.46 3.06 -26.62
N LYS A 257 -10.26 2.76 -26.12
CA LYS A 257 -9.68 3.39 -24.91
C LYS A 257 -8.18 3.65 -25.10
N PRO A 258 -7.82 4.59 -25.99
CA PRO A 258 -6.42 4.81 -26.38
C PRO A 258 -5.52 5.19 -25.19
N GLY A 259 -6.08 5.82 -24.15
CA GLY A 259 -5.33 6.26 -22.96
C GLY A 259 -4.75 5.13 -22.10
N LEU A 260 -5.34 3.93 -22.13
CA LEU A 260 -4.88 2.81 -21.30
C LEU A 260 -3.49 2.29 -21.67
N ARG A 261 -2.98 2.65 -22.84
CA ARG A 261 -1.64 2.29 -23.31
C ARG A 261 -0.52 2.98 -22.54
N PHE A 262 -0.81 4.11 -21.90
CA PHE A 262 0.15 4.94 -21.15
C PHE A 262 0.14 4.65 -19.64
N GLY A 263 -0.54 3.57 -19.23
CA GLY A 263 -0.69 3.19 -17.84
C GLY A 263 -1.74 4.03 -17.11
N GLY A 264 -2.56 3.35 -16.30
CA GLY A 264 -3.36 4.02 -15.27
C GLY A 264 -2.49 4.35 -14.07
N GLY A 265 -2.97 5.26 -13.21
CA GLY A 265 -2.25 5.73 -12.02
C GLY A 265 -1.58 4.60 -11.23
N VAL A 266 -0.43 4.92 -10.61
CA VAL A 266 0.43 3.98 -9.87
C VAL A 266 -0.43 3.04 -9.03
N VAL A 267 -0.47 1.76 -9.40
CA VAL A 267 -1.16 0.75 -8.61
C VAL A 267 -0.48 0.74 -7.25
N GLN A 268 -1.19 1.23 -6.23
CA GLN A 268 -0.68 1.20 -4.87
C GLN A 268 -0.58 -0.26 -4.44
N ALA A 269 0.64 -0.80 -4.46
CA ALA A 269 0.90 -2.13 -3.97
C ALA A 269 0.59 -2.14 -2.46
N VAL A 270 -0.36 -2.98 -2.07
CA VAL A 270 -0.65 -3.20 -0.66
C VAL A 270 0.51 -4.01 -0.07
N THR A 271 1.26 -3.42 0.85
CA THR A 271 2.30 -4.14 1.59
C THR A 271 1.65 -5.15 2.54
N PRO A 272 1.91 -6.46 2.41
CA PRO A 272 1.32 -7.46 3.29
C PRO A 272 2.01 -7.47 4.66
N ASP A 273 1.24 -7.80 5.70
CA ASP A 273 1.74 -7.96 7.07
C ASP A 273 2.39 -9.33 7.31
N VAL A 274 1.92 -10.35 6.58
CA VAL A 274 2.33 -11.74 6.75
C VAL A 274 2.50 -12.38 5.37
N TYR A 275 3.63 -13.04 5.17
CA TYR A 275 3.92 -13.90 4.03
C TYR A 275 3.56 -15.34 4.36
N VAL A 276 2.79 -15.96 3.47
CA VAL A 276 2.45 -17.38 3.55
C VAL A 276 3.05 -18.08 2.34
N SER A 277 3.97 -19.01 2.58
CA SER A 277 4.65 -19.78 1.54
C SER A 277 4.50 -21.28 1.77
N ARG A 278 4.55 -22.07 0.70
CA ARG A 278 4.45 -23.53 0.79
C ARG A 278 5.85 -24.13 0.98
N GLY A 279 6.09 -24.74 2.15
CA GLY A 279 7.31 -25.45 2.46
C GLY A 279 7.22 -26.96 2.22
N ALA A 280 8.35 -27.66 2.35
CA ALA A 280 8.44 -29.12 2.14
C ALA A 280 7.62 -29.97 3.14
N LYS A 281 7.28 -29.42 4.31
CA LYS A 281 6.55 -30.12 5.39
C LYS A 281 5.23 -29.43 5.79
N GLY A 282 4.74 -28.47 5.00
CA GLY A 282 3.52 -27.71 5.30
C GLY A 282 3.64 -26.23 4.94
N TRP A 283 2.66 -25.43 5.34
CA TRP A 283 2.68 -23.97 5.18
C TRP A 283 3.69 -23.32 6.12
N ARG A 284 4.49 -22.39 5.59
CA ARG A 284 5.40 -21.54 6.35
C ARG A 284 4.83 -20.12 6.37
N ILE A 285 4.73 -19.57 7.56
CA ILE A 285 4.14 -18.25 7.81
C ILE A 285 5.23 -17.38 8.42
N GLU A 286 5.55 -16.28 7.74
CA GLU A 286 6.59 -15.34 8.13
C GLU A 286 5.98 -13.93 8.24
N ILE A 287 6.32 -13.17 9.27
CA ILE A 287 5.89 -11.77 9.38
C ILE A 287 6.77 -10.91 8.49
N ASN A 288 6.17 -9.90 7.85
CA ASN A 288 6.93 -8.88 7.17
C ASN A 288 7.69 -8.00 8.18
N SER A 289 9.01 -8.20 8.29
CA SER A 289 9.85 -7.44 9.21
C SER A 289 10.01 -5.96 8.83
N ALA A 290 9.73 -5.59 7.59
CA ALA A 290 9.82 -4.21 7.11
C ALA A 290 8.61 -3.37 7.57
N SER A 291 7.45 -3.99 7.76
CA SER A 291 6.25 -3.30 8.28
C SER A 291 6.14 -3.37 9.80
N LEU A 292 7.14 -3.93 10.49
CA LEU A 292 7.14 -4.05 11.94
C LEU A 292 7.67 -2.77 12.58
N PRO A 293 6.85 -2.07 13.40
CA PRO A 293 7.34 -0.91 14.10
C PRO A 293 8.36 -1.32 15.17
N ARG A 294 9.51 -0.64 15.18
CA ARG A 294 10.60 -0.88 16.13
C ARG A 294 10.62 0.22 17.18
N VAL A 295 10.62 -0.18 18.44
CA VAL A 295 10.72 0.72 19.59
C VAL A 295 11.83 0.23 20.50
N LEU A 296 12.76 1.13 20.84
CA LEU A 296 13.85 0.86 21.76
C LEU A 296 13.63 1.65 23.04
N VAL A 297 14.08 1.07 24.16
CA VAL A 297 14.07 1.73 25.47
C VAL A 297 15.50 2.13 25.80
N ASP A 298 15.75 3.43 25.94
CA ASP A 298 17.07 3.92 26.32
C ASP A 298 17.30 3.70 27.82
N ARG A 299 17.93 2.57 28.13
CA ARG A 299 18.33 2.20 29.50
C ARG A 299 19.55 2.98 29.98
N ARG A 300 20.38 3.50 29.07
CA ARG A 300 21.57 4.30 29.44
C ARG A 300 21.13 5.65 29.95
N TYR A 301 20.23 6.32 29.23
CA TYR A 301 19.65 7.58 29.67
C TYR A 301 18.89 7.44 31.00
N TYR A 302 18.17 6.32 31.20
CA TYR A 302 17.59 6.02 32.50
C TYR A 302 18.66 5.90 33.61
N ALA A 303 19.76 5.18 33.35
CA ALA A 303 20.83 5.01 34.33
C ALA A 303 21.48 6.35 34.69
N GLU A 304 21.78 7.19 33.70
CA GLU A 304 22.31 8.55 33.91
C GLU A 304 21.35 9.43 34.73
N LEU A 305 20.07 9.44 34.38
CA LEU A 305 19.06 10.23 35.10
C LEU A 305 18.76 9.66 36.49
N SER A 306 18.94 8.36 36.72
CA SER A 306 18.72 7.73 38.03
C SER A 306 19.87 7.96 39.01
N ALA A 307 21.10 8.13 38.49
CA ALA A 307 22.32 8.35 39.27
C ALA A 307 22.44 9.79 39.80
N GLY A 308 21.70 10.74 39.24
CA GLY A 308 21.67 12.12 39.71
C GLY A 308 20.98 12.34 41.06
N ALA A 309 21.25 13.47 41.70
CA ALA A 309 20.57 13.90 42.91
C ALA A 309 19.17 14.44 42.56
N HIS A 310 18.16 13.57 42.64
CA HIS A 310 16.77 13.90 42.29
C HIS A 310 15.81 13.75 43.47
N ASP A 311 14.74 14.56 43.45
CA ASP A 311 13.64 14.46 44.41
C ASP A 311 12.89 13.13 44.28
N LYS A 312 12.20 12.71 45.36
CA LYS A 312 11.42 11.47 45.40
C LYS A 312 10.34 11.44 44.32
N ALA A 313 9.76 12.59 43.99
CA ALA A 313 8.79 12.74 42.92
C ALA A 313 9.38 12.43 41.54
N SER A 314 10.58 12.95 41.24
CA SER A 314 11.26 12.72 39.95
C SER A 314 11.68 11.26 39.77
N LYS A 315 12.12 10.58 40.85
CA LYS A 315 12.44 9.14 40.81
C LYS A 315 11.21 8.27 40.58
N ALA A 316 10.07 8.64 41.18
CA ALA A 316 8.81 7.94 40.96
C ALA A 316 8.33 8.10 39.51
N TRP A 317 8.41 9.31 38.97
CA TRP A 317 8.06 9.59 37.57
C TRP A 317 8.95 8.82 36.58
N LEU A 318 10.27 8.77 36.80
CA LEU A 318 11.17 7.96 35.96
C LEU A 318 10.83 6.46 36.00
N GLY A 319 10.47 5.94 37.17
CA GLY A 319 10.01 4.56 37.31
C GLY A 319 8.72 4.29 36.53
N GLU A 320 7.78 5.23 36.55
CA GLU A 320 6.53 5.15 35.79
C GLU A 320 6.78 5.19 34.26
N GLN A 321 7.66 6.08 33.80
CA GLN A 321 8.06 6.16 32.40
C GLN A 321 8.76 4.88 31.92
N LEU A 322 9.62 4.27 32.74
CA LEU A 322 10.27 3.01 32.42
C LEU A 322 9.29 1.83 32.43
N ALA A 323 8.33 1.82 33.34
CA ALA A 323 7.28 0.81 33.37
C ALA A 323 6.37 0.90 32.13
N SER A 324 5.99 2.12 31.73
CA SER A 324 5.22 2.39 30.51
C SER A 324 5.97 1.94 29.25
N ALA A 325 7.26 2.29 29.14
CA ALA A 325 8.12 1.88 28.03
C ALA A 325 8.24 0.36 27.90
N ASN A 326 8.53 -0.34 29.01
CA ASN A 326 8.62 -1.80 29.02
C ASN A 326 7.28 -2.47 28.71
N TRP A 327 6.16 -1.87 29.15
CA TRP A 327 4.83 -2.36 28.82
C TRP A 327 4.56 -2.25 27.32
N LEU A 328 4.90 -1.11 26.69
CA LEU A 328 4.70 -0.91 25.25
C LEU A 328 5.50 -1.92 24.41
N VAL A 329 6.78 -2.14 24.74
CA VAL A 329 7.61 -3.14 24.05
C VAL A 329 7.03 -4.54 24.19
N LYS A 330 6.58 -4.93 25.39
CA LYS A 330 5.94 -6.23 25.62
C LYS A 330 4.63 -6.36 24.86
N ALA A 331 3.82 -5.30 24.79
CA ALA A 331 2.56 -5.30 24.06
C ALA A 331 2.78 -5.47 22.54
N LEU A 332 3.83 -4.84 21.98
CA LEU A 332 4.20 -5.00 20.57
C LEU A 332 4.68 -6.43 20.25
N ASP A 333 5.55 -7.03 21.08
CA ASP A 333 5.97 -8.43 20.92
C ASP A 333 4.77 -9.39 21.06
N GLN A 334 3.88 -9.13 22.02
CA GLN A 334 2.66 -9.92 22.17
C GLN A 334 1.74 -9.81 20.95
N ARG A 335 1.61 -8.62 20.34
CA ARG A 335 0.89 -8.43 19.08
C ARG A 335 1.48 -9.30 17.97
N GLN A 336 2.79 -9.24 17.76
CA GLN A 336 3.48 -10.02 16.74
C GLN A 336 3.22 -11.51 16.90
N ARG A 337 3.44 -12.06 18.11
CA ARG A 337 3.20 -13.48 18.41
C ARG A 337 1.74 -13.88 18.18
N THR A 338 0.80 -12.99 18.53
CA THR A 338 -0.63 -13.25 18.35
C THR A 338 -1.00 -13.27 16.87
N ILE A 339 -0.46 -12.35 16.06
CA ILE A 339 -0.67 -12.32 14.61
C ILE A 339 -0.18 -13.62 13.97
N VAL A 340 1.02 -14.13 14.31
CA VAL A 340 1.52 -15.41 13.79
C VAL A 340 0.59 -16.56 14.18
N LYS A 341 0.17 -16.63 15.44
CA LYS A 341 -0.71 -17.69 15.93
C LYS A 341 -2.04 -17.70 15.20
N VAL A 342 -2.67 -16.52 15.07
CA VAL A 342 -3.96 -16.38 14.37
C VAL A 342 -3.80 -16.70 12.88
N ALA A 343 -2.77 -16.18 12.21
CA ALA A 343 -2.49 -16.50 10.82
C ALA A 343 -2.27 -18.01 10.61
N THR A 344 -1.57 -18.66 11.55
CA THR A 344 -1.36 -20.12 11.52
C THR A 344 -2.65 -20.90 11.61
N GLU A 345 -3.56 -20.51 12.51
CA GLU A 345 -4.85 -21.18 12.61
C GLU A 345 -5.76 -20.88 11.41
N ILE A 346 -5.72 -19.66 10.85
CA ILE A 346 -6.47 -19.32 9.63
C ILE A 346 -6.02 -20.19 8.46
N VAL A 347 -4.70 -20.29 8.22
CA VAL A 347 -4.16 -21.09 7.11
C VAL A 347 -4.53 -22.56 7.28
N LYS A 348 -4.45 -23.13 8.49
CA LYS A 348 -4.88 -24.51 8.76
C LYS A 348 -6.36 -24.75 8.45
N GLN A 349 -7.24 -23.82 8.83
CA GLN A 349 -8.69 -23.96 8.58
C GLN A 349 -9.04 -23.75 7.10
N GLN A 350 -8.25 -22.95 6.40
CA GLN A 350 -8.47 -22.61 4.99
C GLN A 350 -7.68 -23.50 4.01
N GLU A 351 -7.01 -24.58 4.45
CA GLU A 351 -6.27 -25.49 3.56
C GLU A 351 -7.12 -26.11 2.43
N GLY A 352 -8.45 -26.13 2.60
CA GLY A 352 -9.39 -26.69 1.63
C GLY A 352 -9.99 -25.70 0.62
N PHE A 353 -9.62 -24.41 0.65
CA PHE A 353 -10.11 -23.37 -0.27
C PHE A 353 -9.03 -22.99 -1.29
#